data_AF-A0A7L4IE26-F1
#
_entry.id   AF-A0A7L4IE26-F1
#
_cell.length_a   1.000
_cell.length_b   1.000
_cell.length_c   1.000
_cell.angle_alpha   90.00
_cell.angle_beta   90.00
_cell.angle_gamma   90.00
#
_symmetry.space_group_name_H-M   'P 1'
#
loop_
_entity.id
_entity.type
_entity.pdbx_description
1 polymer ?
#
loop_
_entity_poly.entity_id
_entity_poly.type
_entity_poly.pdbx_seq_one_letter_code
_entity_poly.pdbx_strand_id
1 'polypeptide(L)'
;WKPNISHAYWGILFIWGFSLIISVPFLIFHQLTDEPFKHLSFHSDFYKNKVACIEAWPSVTERLIFTTSLLVFQYCFPLGFIFICYLRIFVCLRRRHSKIDRIRENESRLSENKRINMMLISIVVTFAACWLPLNIFNVVFDWNYEALMSCNHNLAFTICHLVAMISTCINPIFYGFLNKNFQKDLIVLVHHCRCSASQE
;
A
#
# COMPACT_ATOMS: atom_id res chain seq x y z
N TRP A 1 -16.54 -23.75 -10.90
CA TRP A 1 -15.11 -23.41 -10.88
C TRP A 1 -14.59 -23.60 -9.47
N LYS A 2 -13.70 -24.57 -9.22
CA LYS A 2 -13.02 -24.69 -7.93
C LYS A 2 -11.74 -23.86 -8.01
N PRO A 3 -11.47 -22.95 -7.05
CA PRO A 3 -10.21 -22.23 -7.04
C PRO A 3 -9.06 -23.24 -6.90
N ASN A 4 -8.25 -23.36 -7.94
CA ASN A 4 -7.02 -24.14 -7.91
C ASN A 4 -5.88 -23.23 -7.44
N ILE A 5 -5.09 -23.71 -6.48
CA ILE A 5 -3.93 -22.99 -5.92
C ILE A 5 -2.93 -22.64 -7.04
N SER A 6 -2.82 -23.47 -8.09
CA SER A 6 -1.97 -23.17 -9.25
C SER A 6 -2.29 -21.82 -9.89
N HIS A 7 -3.57 -21.43 -9.99
CA HIS A 7 -3.94 -20.11 -10.53
C HIS A 7 -3.46 -18.96 -9.63
N ALA A 8 -3.39 -19.17 -8.32
CA ALA A 8 -2.87 -18.16 -7.38
C ALA A 8 -1.36 -17.96 -7.58
N TYR A 9 -0.59 -19.04 -7.75
CA TYR A 9 0.85 -18.94 -8.02
C TYR A 9 1.15 -18.21 -9.33
N TRP A 10 0.44 -18.55 -10.41
CA TRP A 10 0.56 -17.84 -11.68
C TRP A 10 0.21 -16.36 -11.55
N GLY A 11 -0.86 -16.04 -10.80
CA GLY A 11 -1.23 -14.67 -10.52
C GLY A 11 -0.15 -13.90 -9.76
N ILE A 12 0.45 -14.49 -8.72
CA ILE A 12 1.53 -13.88 -7.94
C ILE A 12 2.75 -13.60 -8.84
N LEU A 13 3.16 -14.58 -9.66
CA LEU A 13 4.30 -14.43 -10.57
C LEU A 13 4.08 -13.29 -11.56
N PHE A 14 2.85 -13.18 -12.11
CA PHE A 14 2.48 -12.08 -13.00
C PHE A 14 2.53 -10.72 -12.28
N ILE A 15 1.98 -10.63 -11.07
CA ILE A 15 2.00 -9.39 -10.27
C ILE A 15 3.43 -8.94 -10.00
N TRP A 16 4.32 -9.85 -9.60
CA TRP A 16 5.74 -9.54 -9.36
C TRP A 16 6.45 -9.08 -10.63
N GLY A 17 6.30 -9.82 -11.73
CA GLY A 17 6.92 -9.46 -13.00
C GLY A 17 6.46 -8.08 -13.50
N PHE A 18 5.16 -7.82 -13.45
CA PHE A 18 4.60 -6.52 -13.83
C PHE A 18 5.08 -5.37 -12.92
N SER A 19 5.14 -5.61 -11.61
CA SER A 19 5.63 -4.62 -10.64
C SER A 19 7.08 -4.26 -10.90
N LEU A 20 7.94 -5.25 -11.17
CA LEU A 20 9.35 -5.02 -11.50
C LEU A 20 9.49 -4.14 -12.74
N ILE A 21 8.74 -4.43 -13.81
CA ILE A 21 8.77 -3.66 -15.06
C ILE A 21 8.39 -2.20 -14.81
N ILE A 22 7.31 -1.96 -14.06
CA ILE A 22 6.87 -0.59 -13.74
C ILE A 22 7.87 0.15 -12.87
N SER A 23 8.61 -0.53 -12.00
CA SER A 23 9.63 0.08 -11.14
C SER A 23 10.97 0.38 -11.84
N VAL A 24 11.21 -0.15 -13.06
CA VAL A 24 12.48 0.06 -13.78
C VAL A 24 12.83 1.55 -14.00
N PRO A 25 11.91 2.44 -14.42
CA PRO A 25 12.25 3.84 -14.64
C PRO A 25 12.75 4.53 -13.38
N PHE A 26 12.20 4.20 -12.20
CA PHE A 26 12.72 4.73 -10.94
C PHE A 26 14.19 4.35 -10.73
N LEU A 27 14.57 3.10 -11.05
CA LEU A 27 15.95 2.63 -10.92
C LEU A 27 16.91 3.36 -11.88
N ILE A 28 16.46 3.69 -13.09
CA ILE A 28 17.29 4.33 -14.12
C ILE A 28 17.47 5.83 -13.83
N PHE A 29 16.40 6.51 -13.42
CA PHE A 29 16.38 7.96 -13.28
C PHE A 29 16.73 8.46 -11.87
N HIS A 30 16.77 7.59 -10.85
CA HIS A 30 17.35 7.96 -9.55
C HIS A 30 18.87 7.97 -9.63
N GLN A 31 19.47 9.12 -9.34
CA GLN A 31 20.91 9.33 -9.36
C GLN A 31 21.41 9.94 -8.06
N LEU A 32 22.60 9.54 -7.65
CA LEU A 32 23.30 10.09 -6.50
C LEU A 32 24.25 11.19 -6.98
N THR A 33 23.97 12.44 -6.65
CA THR A 33 24.74 13.59 -7.15
C THR A 33 24.96 14.65 -6.06
N ASP A 34 26.05 15.41 -6.19
CA ASP A 34 26.43 16.53 -5.33
C ASP A 34 25.99 17.90 -5.90
N GLU A 35 25.49 17.93 -7.14
CA GLU A 35 24.97 19.13 -7.84
C GLU A 35 24.06 20.05 -6.99
N PRO A 36 23.03 19.57 -6.28
CA PRO A 36 22.14 20.45 -5.53
C PRO A 36 22.86 21.22 -4.39
N PHE A 37 24.01 20.73 -3.92
CA PHE A 37 24.79 21.39 -2.86
C PHE A 37 25.84 22.35 -3.40
N LYS A 38 26.26 22.24 -4.68
CA LYS A 38 27.25 23.13 -5.30
C LYS A 38 26.77 24.59 -5.38
N HIS A 39 25.47 24.81 -5.53
CA HIS A 39 24.87 26.14 -5.62
C HIS A 39 24.61 26.81 -4.26
N LEU A 40 24.65 26.07 -3.14
CA LEU A 40 24.44 26.61 -1.78
C LEU A 40 25.74 27.13 -1.14
N SER A 41 26.60 27.79 -1.94
CA SER A 41 27.97 28.21 -1.61
C SER A 41 28.13 29.18 -0.42
N PHE A 42 27.07 29.48 0.33
CA PHE A 42 27.10 30.32 1.53
C PHE A 42 27.41 29.56 2.85
N HIS A 43 27.38 28.21 2.86
CA HIS A 43 27.68 27.37 4.04
C HIS A 43 28.71 26.24 3.74
N SER A 44 29.79 26.61 3.05
CA SER A 44 30.79 25.75 2.39
C SER A 44 31.32 24.51 3.16
N ASP A 45 31.54 24.57 4.48
CA ASP A 45 32.25 23.46 5.17
C ASP A 45 31.33 22.30 5.61
N PHE A 46 30.04 22.53 5.84
CA PHE A 46 29.12 21.48 6.31
C PHE A 46 28.58 20.58 5.18
N TYR A 47 28.46 21.14 3.96
CA TYR A 47 27.90 20.44 2.80
C TYR A 47 28.97 19.84 1.88
N LYS A 48 30.25 20.08 2.18
CA LYS A 48 31.38 19.49 1.45
C LYS A 48 31.32 17.96 1.55
N ASN A 49 31.35 17.29 0.40
CA ASN A 49 31.23 15.82 0.26
C ASN A 49 29.84 15.22 0.60
N LYS A 50 28.78 16.03 0.70
CA LYS A 50 27.42 15.48 0.80
C LYS A 50 26.84 15.24 -0.59
N VAL A 51 26.19 14.08 -0.73
CA VAL A 51 25.50 13.66 -1.95
C VAL A 51 24.02 13.49 -1.64
N ALA A 52 23.16 13.84 -2.60
CA ALA A 52 21.72 13.66 -2.52
C ALA A 52 21.27 12.66 -3.58
N CYS A 53 20.31 11.82 -3.22
CA CYS A 53 19.59 11.00 -4.18
C CYS A 53 18.46 11.84 -4.76
N ILE A 54 18.54 12.13 -6.06
CA ILE A 54 17.54 12.95 -6.76
C ILE A 54 17.02 12.23 -7.99
N GLU A 55 15.82 12.59 -8.41
CA GLU A 55 15.24 12.13 -9.67
C GLU A 55 15.74 12.99 -10.83
N ALA A 56 16.64 12.44 -11.63
CA ALA A 56 17.21 13.08 -12.81
C ALA A 56 16.43 12.69 -14.08
N TRP A 57 15.19 13.19 -14.18
CA TRP A 57 14.38 13.00 -15.39
C TRP A 57 14.86 13.89 -16.54
N PRO A 58 14.91 13.39 -17.79
CA PRO A 58 15.39 14.16 -18.94
C PRO A 58 14.43 15.30 -19.33
N SER A 59 13.14 15.18 -18.99
CA SER A 59 12.15 16.24 -19.18
C SER A 59 11.09 16.25 -18.07
N VAL A 60 10.54 17.43 -17.79
CA VAL A 60 9.43 17.61 -16.83
C VAL A 60 8.19 16.85 -17.31
N THR A 61 7.96 16.82 -18.63
CA THR A 61 6.84 16.10 -19.25
C THR A 61 6.92 14.59 -19.01
N GLU A 62 8.11 13.99 -19.13
CA GLU A 62 8.28 12.56 -18.86
C GLU A 62 8.05 12.21 -17.39
N ARG A 63 8.57 13.04 -16.46
CA ARG A 63 8.29 12.89 -15.02
C ARG A 63 6.79 12.94 -14.74
N LEU A 64 6.10 13.94 -15.28
CA LEU A 64 4.65 14.11 -15.13
C LEU A 64 3.85 12.93 -15.67
N ILE A 65 4.18 12.46 -16.88
CA ILE A 65 3.52 11.31 -17.50
C ILE A 65 3.74 10.07 -16.62
N PHE A 66 4.96 9.86 -16.13
CA PHE A 66 5.28 8.71 -15.31
C PHE A 66 4.57 8.73 -13.96
N THR A 67 4.68 9.81 -13.18
CA THR A 67 3.98 9.94 -11.88
C THR A 67 2.47 9.83 -12.03
N THR A 68 1.90 10.46 -13.06
CA THR A 68 0.46 10.38 -13.33
C THR A 68 0.06 8.95 -13.72
N SER A 69 0.86 8.27 -14.53
CA SER A 69 0.60 6.87 -14.92
C SER A 69 0.65 5.95 -13.71
N LEU A 70 1.61 6.13 -12.81
CA LEU A 70 1.70 5.36 -11.56
C LEU A 70 0.47 5.59 -10.68
N LEU A 71 0.04 6.83 -10.49
CA LEU A 71 -1.18 7.13 -9.76
C LEU A 71 -2.39 6.39 -10.35
N VAL A 72 -2.55 6.43 -11.67
CA VAL A 72 -3.69 5.81 -12.34
C VAL A 72 -3.63 4.28 -12.24
N PHE A 73 -2.51 3.66 -12.62
CA PHE A 73 -2.40 2.21 -12.76
C PHE A 73 -2.10 1.47 -11.46
N GLN A 74 -1.38 2.09 -10.53
CA GLN A 74 -0.99 1.47 -9.26
C GLN A 74 -1.93 1.80 -8.11
N TYR A 75 -2.64 2.94 -8.17
CA TYR A 75 -3.52 3.39 -7.10
C TYR A 75 -5.00 3.41 -7.53
N CYS A 76 -5.38 4.26 -8.49
CA CYS A 76 -6.80 4.47 -8.84
C CYS A 76 -7.46 3.23 -9.45
N PHE A 77 -6.83 2.61 -10.45
CA PHE A 77 -7.38 1.46 -11.16
C PHE A 77 -7.55 0.23 -10.23
N PRO A 78 -6.54 -0.20 -9.45
CA PRO A 78 -6.71 -1.31 -8.52
C PRO A 78 -7.77 -1.03 -7.44
N LEU A 79 -7.80 0.18 -6.87
CA LEU A 79 -8.81 0.55 -5.87
C LEU A 79 -10.21 0.56 -6.46
N GLY A 80 -10.40 1.12 -7.66
CA GLY A 80 -11.67 1.11 -8.37
C GLY A 80 -12.16 -0.31 -8.66
N PHE A 81 -11.25 -1.18 -9.14
CA PHE A 81 -11.57 -2.59 -9.39
C PHE A 81 -11.98 -3.32 -8.10
N ILE A 82 -11.19 -3.18 -7.03
CA ILE A 82 -11.46 -3.81 -5.73
C ILE A 82 -12.80 -3.30 -5.15
N PHE A 83 -13.06 -1.99 -5.24
CA PHE A 83 -14.31 -1.39 -4.80
C PHE A 83 -15.51 -1.98 -5.54
N ILE A 84 -15.45 -2.10 -6.87
CA ILE A 84 -16.50 -2.72 -7.69
C ILE A 84 -16.71 -4.19 -7.28
N CYS A 85 -15.64 -4.94 -7.06
CA CYS A 85 -15.71 -6.33 -6.60
C CYS A 85 -16.43 -6.43 -5.25
N TYR A 86 -16.07 -5.61 -4.27
CA TYR A 86 -16.72 -5.61 -2.95
C TYR A 86 -18.15 -5.12 -2.98
N LEU A 87 -18.47 -4.11 -3.81
CA LEU A 87 -19.85 -3.70 -4.03
C LEU A 87 -20.71 -4.85 -4.57
N ARG A 88 -20.20 -5.59 -5.56
CA ARG A 88 -20.88 -6.78 -6.10
C ARG A 88 -21.06 -7.86 -5.04
N ILE A 89 -20.04 -8.11 -4.23
CA ILE A 89 -20.11 -9.06 -3.10
C ILE A 89 -21.18 -8.62 -2.10
N PHE A 90 -21.18 -7.35 -1.70
CA PHE A 90 -22.15 -6.78 -0.77
C PHE A 90 -23.58 -6.91 -1.27
N VAL A 91 -23.84 -6.54 -2.53
CA VAL A 91 -25.16 -6.68 -3.17
C VAL A 91 -25.59 -8.14 -3.23
N CYS A 92 -24.67 -9.05 -3.61
CA CYS A 92 -24.95 -10.48 -3.66
C CYS A 92 -25.30 -11.05 -2.28
N LEU A 93 -24.53 -10.69 -1.25
CA LEU A 93 -24.78 -11.10 0.14
C LEU A 93 -26.11 -10.54 0.66
N ARG A 94 -26.43 -9.28 0.37
CA ARG A 94 -27.70 -8.66 0.77
C ARG A 94 -28.91 -9.33 0.11
N ARG A 95 -28.80 -9.66 -1.19
CA ARG A 95 -29.83 -10.43 -1.92
C ARG A 95 -30.00 -11.84 -1.37
N ARG A 96 -28.91 -12.50 -0.96
CA ARG A 96 -28.96 -13.83 -0.34
C ARG A 96 -29.57 -13.80 1.06
N HIS A 97 -29.23 -12.82 1.88
CA HIS A 97 -29.81 -12.65 3.22
C HIS A 97 -31.35 -12.53 3.16
N SER A 98 -31.87 -11.70 2.25
CA SER A 98 -33.32 -11.57 2.01
C SER A 98 -34.02 -12.87 1.56
N LYS A 99 -33.28 -13.84 1.02
CA LYS A 99 -33.79 -15.18 0.66
C LYS A 99 -33.57 -16.23 1.77
N ILE A 100 -32.58 -16.03 2.64
CA ILE A 100 -32.14 -16.97 3.69
C ILE A 100 -32.94 -16.86 4.99
N ASP A 101 -33.67 -15.76 5.22
CA ASP A 101 -34.67 -15.67 6.31
C ASP A 101 -35.75 -16.80 6.25
N ARG A 102 -35.71 -17.65 5.22
CA ARG A 102 -36.57 -18.82 5.03
C ARG A 102 -35.91 -20.18 5.33
N ILE A 103 -34.58 -20.29 5.49
CA ILE A 103 -33.86 -21.60 5.65
C ILE A 103 -32.68 -21.45 6.63
N ARG A 104 -32.84 -22.00 7.84
CA ARG A 104 -32.07 -21.73 9.08
C ARG A 104 -30.68 -22.39 9.20
N GLU A 105 -30.14 -23.03 8.16
CA GLU A 105 -28.91 -23.84 8.28
C GLU A 105 -27.60 -23.18 7.80
N ASN A 106 -27.65 -22.03 7.11
CA ASN A 106 -26.45 -21.40 6.51
C ASN A 106 -25.97 -20.11 7.19
N GLU A 107 -26.58 -19.69 8.31
CA GLU A 107 -26.27 -18.41 8.96
C GLU A 107 -24.82 -18.31 9.47
N SER A 108 -24.28 -19.39 10.06
CA SER A 108 -22.93 -19.37 10.65
C SER A 108 -21.86 -19.12 9.59
N ARG A 109 -21.85 -19.90 8.51
CA ARG A 109 -20.93 -19.73 7.36
C ARG A 109 -21.08 -18.39 6.66
N LEU A 110 -22.32 -17.89 6.53
CA LEU A 110 -22.56 -16.58 5.91
C LEU A 110 -22.01 -15.44 6.79
N SER A 111 -22.17 -15.56 8.12
CA SER A 111 -21.67 -14.60 9.10
C SER A 111 -20.14 -14.56 9.13
N GLU A 112 -19.47 -15.71 9.00
CA GLU A 112 -18.01 -15.80 8.92
C GLU A 112 -17.49 -15.16 7.63
N ASN A 113 -18.06 -15.51 6.48
CA ASN A 113 -17.68 -14.89 5.20
C ASN A 113 -17.92 -13.37 5.20
N LYS A 114 -18.98 -12.89 5.85
CA LYS A 114 -19.22 -11.45 6.02
C LYS A 114 -18.12 -10.80 6.86
N ARG A 115 -17.71 -11.42 7.97
CA ARG A 115 -16.61 -10.92 8.80
C ARG A 115 -15.28 -10.86 8.04
N ILE A 116 -14.94 -11.92 7.30
CA ILE A 116 -13.73 -11.96 6.46
C ILE A 116 -13.79 -10.85 5.42
N ASN A 117 -14.89 -10.72 4.68
CA ASN A 117 -15.04 -9.65 3.67
C ASN A 117 -14.94 -8.25 4.29
N MET A 118 -15.54 -8.02 5.47
CA MET A 118 -15.40 -6.74 6.17
C MET A 118 -13.97 -6.46 6.59
N MET A 119 -13.25 -7.46 7.10
CA MET A 119 -11.83 -7.35 7.43
C MET A 119 -11.00 -6.96 6.18
N LEU A 120 -11.22 -7.65 5.06
CA LEU A 120 -10.51 -7.34 3.81
C LEU A 120 -10.85 -5.94 3.27
N ILE A 121 -12.11 -5.51 3.35
CA ILE A 121 -12.52 -4.14 3.00
C ILE A 121 -11.78 -3.13 3.88
N SER A 122 -11.74 -3.34 5.20
CA SER A 122 -11.05 -2.43 6.11
C SER A 122 -9.56 -2.34 5.81
N ILE A 123 -8.89 -3.45 5.46
CA ILE A 123 -7.48 -3.44 5.03
C ILE A 123 -7.31 -2.55 3.80
N VAL A 124 -8.15 -2.73 2.77
CA VAL A 124 -8.06 -1.98 1.51
C VAL A 124 -8.33 -0.49 1.74
N VAL A 125 -9.36 -0.15 2.51
CA VAL A 125 -9.70 1.25 2.83
C VAL A 125 -8.57 1.92 3.61
N THR A 126 -7.99 1.23 4.59
CA THR A 126 -6.89 1.77 5.37
C THR A 126 -5.64 1.94 4.51
N PHE A 127 -5.32 0.97 3.66
CA PHE A 127 -4.24 1.09 2.68
C PHE A 127 -4.44 2.30 1.76
N ALA A 128 -5.64 2.46 1.18
CA ALA A 128 -5.97 3.60 0.35
C ALA A 128 -5.79 4.93 1.10
N ALA A 129 -6.33 5.03 2.32
CA ALA A 129 -6.23 6.23 3.14
C ALA A 129 -4.79 6.56 3.54
N CYS A 130 -3.95 5.56 3.83
CA CYS A 130 -2.54 5.76 4.17
C CYS A 130 -1.71 6.28 2.98
N TRP A 131 -2.01 5.80 1.77
CA TRP A 131 -1.25 6.19 0.57
C TRP A 131 -1.76 7.45 -0.11
N LEU A 132 -3.00 7.87 0.16
CA LEU A 132 -3.61 9.04 -0.45
C LEU A 132 -2.81 10.35 -0.22
N PRO A 133 -2.33 10.68 0.99
CA PRO A 133 -1.61 11.94 1.22
C PRO A 133 -0.34 12.04 0.40
N LEU A 134 0.43 10.94 0.32
CA LEU A 134 1.67 10.89 -0.46
C LEU A 134 1.39 10.99 -1.97
N ASN A 135 0.36 10.32 -2.46
CA ASN A 135 -0.03 10.40 -3.87
C ASN A 135 -0.48 11.81 -4.26
N ILE A 136 -1.29 12.48 -3.41
CA ILE A 136 -1.69 13.87 -3.62
C ILE A 136 -0.46 14.78 -3.60
N PHE A 137 0.42 14.60 -2.61
CA PHE A 137 1.65 15.38 -2.49
C PHE A 137 2.52 15.28 -3.75
N ASN A 138 2.77 14.06 -4.25
CA ASN A 138 3.59 13.83 -5.43
C ASN A 138 2.99 14.49 -6.69
N VAL A 139 1.68 14.34 -6.91
CA VAL A 139 1.00 14.94 -8.07
C VAL A 139 1.02 16.46 -7.99
N VAL A 140 0.70 17.03 -6.83
CA VAL A 140 0.69 18.50 -6.64
C VAL A 140 2.09 19.07 -6.83
N PHE A 141 3.13 18.39 -6.33
CA PHE A 141 4.52 18.78 -6.49
C PHE A 141 4.97 18.74 -7.95
N ASP A 142 4.66 17.66 -8.67
CA ASP A 142 5.08 17.51 -10.05
C ASP A 142 4.37 18.50 -10.98
N TRP A 143 3.08 18.81 -10.73
CA TRP A 143 2.30 19.78 -11.52
C TRP A 143 2.57 21.24 -11.16
N ASN A 144 2.88 21.55 -9.89
CA ASN A 144 3.07 22.92 -9.42
C ASN A 144 4.47 23.09 -8.80
N TYR A 145 5.49 22.85 -9.61
CA TYR A 145 6.90 22.92 -9.21
C TYR A 145 7.27 24.24 -8.52
N GLU A 146 6.69 25.37 -8.94
CA GLU A 146 7.02 26.69 -8.37
C GLU A 146 6.26 27.03 -7.07
N ALA A 147 5.17 26.34 -6.75
CA ALA A 147 4.32 26.70 -5.61
C ALA A 147 4.84 26.21 -4.24
N LEU A 148 5.80 25.27 -4.24
CA LEU A 148 6.19 24.49 -3.04
C LEU A 148 7.65 24.66 -2.62
N MET A 149 8.36 25.70 -3.09
CA MET A 149 9.72 26.05 -2.65
C MET A 149 9.74 26.74 -1.27
N SER A 150 8.90 26.28 -0.34
CA SER A 150 8.77 26.82 1.02
C SER A 150 9.36 25.84 2.05
N CYS A 151 9.93 26.36 3.15
CA CYS A 151 10.60 25.58 4.21
C CYS A 151 9.80 24.39 4.77
N ASN A 152 8.47 24.37 4.58
CA ASN A 152 7.59 23.33 5.08
C ASN A 152 7.50 22.10 4.16
N HIS A 153 8.11 22.12 2.97
CA HIS A 153 8.08 21.01 2.01
C HIS A 153 8.60 19.70 2.60
N ASN A 154 9.81 19.72 3.18
CA ASN A 154 10.44 18.52 3.75
C ASN A 154 9.61 17.91 4.88
N LEU A 155 9.00 18.76 5.72
CA LEU A 155 8.13 18.32 6.80
C LEU A 155 6.84 17.67 6.26
N ALA A 156 6.19 18.33 5.29
CA ALA A 156 4.99 17.81 4.65
C ALA A 156 5.24 16.48 3.95
N PHE A 157 6.32 16.36 3.18
CA PHE A 157 6.74 15.10 2.57
C PHE A 157 6.98 14.02 3.61
N THR A 158 7.73 14.32 4.67
CA THR A 158 8.07 13.36 5.74
C THR A 158 6.82 12.84 6.43
N ILE A 159 5.84 13.71 6.72
CA ILE A 159 4.56 13.29 7.32
C ILE A 159 3.77 12.42 6.35
N CYS A 160 3.64 12.82 5.08
CA CYS A 160 2.93 12.02 4.08
C CYS A 160 3.58 10.65 3.87
N HIS A 161 4.91 10.61 3.81
CA HIS A 161 5.69 9.40 3.67
C HIS A 161 5.52 8.49 4.90
N LEU A 162 5.57 9.05 6.11
CA LEU A 162 5.33 8.31 7.34
C LEU A 162 3.95 7.65 7.34
N VAL A 163 2.90 8.40 6.96
CA VAL A 163 1.53 7.87 6.88
C VAL A 163 1.43 6.73 5.86
N ALA A 164 2.11 6.84 4.71
CA ALA A 164 2.18 5.75 3.74
C ALA A 164 2.89 4.50 4.31
N MET A 165 3.99 4.67 5.04
CA MET A 165 4.74 3.56 5.65
C MET A 165 3.93 2.81 6.71
N ILE A 166 3.03 3.46 7.44
CA ILE A 166 2.15 2.82 8.44
C ILE A 166 1.29 1.71 7.80
N SER A 167 0.97 1.80 6.51
CA SER A 167 0.21 0.77 5.78
C SER A 167 0.85 -0.63 5.83
N THR A 168 2.18 -0.71 5.99
CA THR A 168 2.91 -1.98 6.09
C THR A 168 2.62 -2.71 7.41
N CYS A 169 2.47 -1.98 8.50
CA CYS A 169 2.18 -2.50 9.84
C CYS A 169 0.69 -2.83 10.03
N ILE A 170 -0.18 -2.19 9.25
CA ILE A 170 -1.64 -2.38 9.32
C ILE A 170 -2.03 -3.82 8.98
N ASN A 171 -1.37 -4.46 8.01
CA ASN A 171 -1.75 -5.81 7.57
C ASN A 171 -1.67 -6.83 8.73
N PRO A 172 -0.52 -7.01 9.42
CA PRO A 172 -0.45 -7.89 10.59
C PRO A 172 -1.39 -7.50 11.73
N ILE A 173 -1.62 -6.21 11.96
CA ILE A 173 -2.55 -5.73 13.00
C ILE A 173 -3.98 -6.19 12.65
N PHE A 174 -4.43 -5.99 11.41
CA PHE A 174 -5.77 -6.39 11.02
C PHE A 174 -5.96 -7.91 11.09
N TYR A 175 -5.00 -8.70 10.59
CA TYR A 175 -5.06 -10.15 10.74
C TYR A 175 -4.94 -10.59 12.21
N GLY A 176 -4.08 -9.95 13.00
CA GLY A 176 -3.89 -10.21 14.42
C GLY A 176 -5.10 -9.91 15.30
N PHE A 177 -5.80 -8.80 15.06
CA PHE A 177 -6.90 -8.35 15.91
C PHE A 177 -8.29 -8.75 15.41
N LEU A 178 -8.48 -8.98 14.11
CA LEU A 178 -9.80 -9.28 13.53
C LEU A 178 -9.96 -10.72 13.03
N ASN A 179 -8.87 -11.46 12.80
CA ASN A 179 -8.95 -12.87 12.43
C ASN A 179 -8.84 -13.78 13.65
N LYS A 180 -9.98 -14.30 14.11
CA LYS A 180 -10.07 -15.19 15.27
C LYS A 180 -9.28 -16.49 15.13
N ASN A 181 -9.09 -16.99 13.91
CA ASN A 181 -8.29 -18.19 13.69
C ASN A 181 -6.81 -17.87 13.89
N PHE A 182 -6.34 -16.76 13.30
CA PHE A 182 -4.98 -16.29 13.47
C PHE A 182 -4.65 -15.99 14.94
N GLN A 183 -5.59 -15.41 15.70
CA GLN A 183 -5.42 -15.20 17.14
C GLN A 183 -5.18 -16.49 17.92
N LYS A 184 -5.95 -17.54 17.64
CA LYS A 184 -5.78 -18.84 18.31
C LYS A 184 -4.41 -19.42 18.02
N ASP A 185 -4.00 -19.41 16.75
CA ASP A 185 -2.70 -19.94 16.34
C ASP A 185 -1.55 -19.13 16.96
N LEU A 186 -1.68 -17.81 17.04
CA LEU A 186 -0.67 -16.93 17.64
C LEU A 186 -0.55 -17.15 19.16
N ILE A 187 -1.66 -17.36 19.86
CA ILE A 187 -1.67 -17.71 21.30
C ILE A 187 -0.98 -19.06 21.53
N VAL A 188 -1.28 -20.07 20.70
CA VAL A 188 -0.64 -21.40 20.80
C VAL A 188 0.87 -21.27 20.57
N LEU A 189 1.29 -20.52 19.55
CA LEU A 189 2.70 -20.31 19.24
C LEU A 189 3.43 -19.62 20.40
N VAL A 190 2.86 -18.54 20.97
CA VAL A 190 3.44 -17.81 22.11
C VAL A 190 3.54 -18.69 23.35
N HIS A 191 2.53 -19.53 23.61
CA HIS A 191 2.55 -20.45 24.74
C HIS A 191 3.63 -21.54 24.56
N HIS A 192 3.82 -22.03 23.33
CA HIS A 192 4.85 -23.01 23.01
C HIS A 192 6.26 -22.43 23.15
N CYS A 193 6.46 -21.17 22.75
CA CYS A 193 7.73 -20.45 22.96
C CYS A 193 8.02 -20.19 24.45
N ARG A 194 7.01 -19.86 25.26
CA ARG A 194 7.17 -19.69 26.72
C ARG A 194 7.51 -21.01 27.41
N CYS A 195 6.93 -22.13 26.99
CA CYS A 195 7.27 -23.44 27.52
C CYS A 195 8.68 -23.89 27.11
N SER A 196 9.09 -23.63 25.86
CA SER A 196 10.44 -23.96 25.39
C SER A 196 11.53 -23.14 26.11
N ALA A 197 11.28 -21.86 26.39
CA ALA A 197 12.21 -21.01 27.14
C ALA A 197 12.26 -21.32 28.65
N SER A 198 11.34 -22.14 29.16
CA SER A 198 11.34 -22.61 30.57
C SER A 198 12.00 -23.98 30.75
N GLN A 199 12.44 -24.62 29.67
CA GLN A 199 13.09 -25.94 29.66
C GLN A 199 14.60 -25.88 29.31
N GLU A 200 15.14 -24.68 29.04
CA GLU A 200 16.58 -24.38 29.04
C GLU A 200 16.97 -23.70 30.36
#